data_AF-A0A7S2HQ96-F1
#
_entry.id   AF-A0A7S2HQ96-F1
#
_cell.length_a   1.000
_cell.length_b   1.000
_cell.length_c   1.000
_cell.angle_alpha   90.00
_cell.angle_beta   90.00
_cell.angle_gamma   90.00
#
_symmetry.space_group_name_H-M   'P 1'
#
loop_
_entity.id
_entity.type
_entity.pdbx_description
1 polymer ?
#
loop_
_entity_poly.entity_id
_entity_poly.type
_entity_poly.pdbx_seq_one_letter_code
_entity_poly.pdbx_strand_id
1 'polypeptide(L)'
;AGRPARLVFAAACGPGPQALFARMDCSREQDQPDDAQQKMKVSVSQVLAAIQSLYDDEVKPVGRVILQRLREHAAEAAGLDQADVDSAPQVDARRVRAICEHSRRLHLVPDACREYAAYIVDMPGRFVDVLSTADPYPPELWHALDVYFQWCFAHGFAFPAGRYKSAKLLVARQLPFLRGRSLGQVCHIIHLAVAQRRLLGYLNRGLVPFRFSEDFHRILGALQGPCVVDTTMRAATAEEARAGVWTLLQLSPAGAIELSELKDKFRETYKLDLNE
;
A
#
# COMPACT_ATOMS: atom_id res chain seq x y z
N ALA A 1 -19.74 27.94 -42.06
CA ALA A 1 -18.37 27.95 -41.51
C ALA A 1 -18.44 28.24 -40.01
N GLY A 2 -18.41 27.20 -39.18
CA GLY A 2 -18.41 27.32 -37.72
C GLY A 2 -17.35 26.37 -37.17
N ARG A 3 -16.24 26.93 -36.68
CA ARG A 3 -15.18 26.16 -36.01
C ARG A 3 -15.64 25.84 -34.58
N PRO A 4 -15.54 24.60 -34.09
CA PRO A 4 -15.68 24.34 -32.67
C PRO A 4 -14.40 24.77 -31.93
N ALA A 5 -14.57 25.49 -30.83
CA ALA A 5 -13.50 25.92 -29.95
C ALA A 5 -12.82 24.71 -29.31
N ARG A 6 -11.51 24.58 -29.53
CA ARG A 6 -10.62 23.69 -28.77
C ARG A 6 -10.50 24.25 -27.35
N LEU A 7 -11.08 23.54 -26.37
CA LEU A 7 -10.72 23.72 -24.97
C LEU A 7 -9.33 23.14 -24.75
N VAL A 8 -8.35 24.04 -24.66
CA VAL A 8 -6.99 23.74 -24.21
C VAL A 8 -7.04 23.67 -22.69
N PHE A 9 -6.86 22.48 -22.12
CA PHE A 9 -6.61 22.32 -20.69
C PHE A 9 -5.21 22.86 -20.39
N ALA A 10 -5.15 24.05 -19.79
CA ALA A 10 -3.93 24.57 -19.19
C ALA A 10 -3.64 23.76 -17.92
N ALA A 11 -2.48 23.09 -17.89
CA ALA A 11 -1.97 22.42 -16.71
C ALA A 11 -1.58 23.48 -15.68
N ALA A 12 -2.43 23.69 -14.67
CA ALA A 12 -2.07 24.44 -13.49
C ALA A 12 -1.16 23.57 -12.62
N CYS A 13 0.12 23.95 -12.53
CA CYS A 13 1.08 23.42 -11.58
C CYS A 13 0.67 23.77 -10.14
N GLY A 14 -0.16 22.91 -9.53
CA GLY A 14 -0.27 22.80 -8.09
C GLY A 14 0.77 21.79 -7.56
N PRO A 15 1.16 21.87 -6.27
CA PRO A 15 2.10 20.90 -5.71
C PRO A 15 1.53 19.49 -5.88
N GLY A 16 2.27 18.64 -6.60
CA GLY A 16 1.82 17.30 -6.95
C GLY A 16 1.56 16.46 -5.69
N PRO A 17 0.69 15.43 -5.77
CA PRO A 17 0.31 14.61 -4.61
C PRO A 17 1.43 13.67 -4.11
N GLN A 18 2.70 13.93 -4.47
CA GLN A 18 3.86 13.12 -4.11
C GLN A 18 4.12 13.05 -2.59
N ALA A 19 3.52 13.95 -1.79
CA ALA A 19 3.65 13.94 -0.34
C ALA A 19 2.77 12.89 0.38
N LEU A 20 1.80 12.27 -0.31
CA LEU A 20 0.95 11.23 0.31
C LEU A 20 1.36 9.79 -0.08
N PHE A 21 2.20 9.61 -1.10
CA PHE A 21 2.53 8.29 -1.65
C PHE A 21 3.82 7.67 -1.08
N ALA A 22 4.48 8.33 -0.12
CA ALA A 22 5.63 7.80 0.62
C ALA A 22 5.26 7.09 1.93
N ARG A 23 3.97 6.88 2.22
CA ARG A 23 3.56 5.92 3.25
C ARG A 23 3.47 4.53 2.63
N MET A 24 4.64 3.98 2.32
CA MET A 24 4.80 2.54 2.41
C MET A 24 4.68 2.26 3.90
N ASP A 25 3.56 1.65 4.30
CA ASP A 25 3.19 1.34 5.69
C ASP A 25 4.39 0.82 6.48
N CYS A 26 5.04 1.74 7.19
CA CYS A 26 5.87 1.46 8.36
C CYS A 26 4.91 1.28 9.54
N SER A 27 3.86 0.48 9.34
CA SER A 27 2.92 0.12 10.39
C SER A 27 3.75 -0.58 11.46
N ARG A 28 3.86 0.10 12.61
CA ARG A 28 4.30 -0.48 13.87
C ARG A 28 3.66 -1.86 14.00
N GLU A 29 4.46 -2.91 13.87
CA GLU A 29 4.21 -4.13 14.64
C GLU A 29 4.31 -3.69 16.10
N GLN A 30 3.15 -3.41 16.69
CA GLN A 30 3.03 -3.39 18.13
C GLN A 30 3.43 -4.79 18.61
N ASP A 31 4.42 -4.85 19.51
CA ASP A 31 4.74 -6.03 20.32
C ASP A 31 3.44 -6.48 21.03
N GLN A 32 2.68 -7.35 20.37
CA GLN A 32 1.65 -8.15 21.03
C GLN A 32 2.33 -9.33 21.72
N PRO A 33 1.87 -9.72 22.91
CA PRO A 33 2.46 -10.83 23.65
C PRO A 33 2.44 -12.11 22.81
N ASP A 34 3.57 -12.82 22.83
CA ASP A 34 3.91 -14.06 22.12
C ASP A 34 2.93 -15.17 22.52
N ASP A 35 1.73 -15.15 21.96
CA ASP A 35 0.81 -16.29 21.99
C ASP A 35 1.50 -17.42 21.22
N ALA A 36 1.56 -18.61 21.83
CA ALA A 36 2.39 -19.73 21.38
C ALA A 36 1.85 -20.40 20.08
N GLN A 37 1.65 -19.62 19.02
CA GLN A 37 1.45 -20.14 17.68
C GLN A 37 2.71 -20.89 17.25
N GLN A 38 2.52 -22.14 16.83
CA GLN A 38 3.59 -23.02 16.40
C GLN A 38 4.28 -22.46 15.13
N LYS A 39 5.45 -21.84 15.32
CA LYS A 39 6.24 -21.23 14.24
C LYS A 39 6.76 -22.31 13.28
N MET A 40 6.64 -22.06 11.98
CA MET A 40 7.07 -23.00 10.93
C MET A 40 8.59 -23.27 11.03
N LYS A 41 8.98 -24.54 10.96
CA LYS A 41 10.40 -24.91 10.82
C LYS A 41 10.84 -24.67 9.37
N VAL A 42 11.67 -23.65 9.18
CA VAL A 42 12.24 -23.31 7.87
C VAL A 42 13.65 -23.89 7.70
N SER A 43 13.91 -24.44 6.52
CA SER A 43 15.19 -25.00 6.06
C SER A 43 15.89 -24.09 5.04
N VAL A 44 17.20 -24.30 4.83
CA VAL A 44 18.01 -23.54 3.87
C VAL A 44 17.48 -23.67 2.44
N SER A 45 17.06 -24.87 2.03
CA SER A 45 16.51 -25.11 0.69
C SER A 45 15.21 -24.35 0.46
N GLN A 46 14.35 -24.25 1.46
CA GLN A 46 13.11 -23.47 1.37
C GLN A 46 13.38 -21.97 1.23
N VAL A 47 14.34 -21.43 1.98
CA VAL A 47 14.75 -20.01 1.85
C VAL A 47 15.33 -19.75 0.46
N LEU A 48 16.20 -20.62 -0.03
CA LEU A 48 16.77 -20.48 -1.38
C LEU A 48 15.70 -20.58 -2.46
N ALA A 49 14.74 -21.49 -2.33
CA ALA A 49 13.63 -21.61 -3.28
C ALA A 49 12.74 -20.36 -3.26
N ALA A 50 12.45 -19.78 -2.08
CA ALA A 50 11.71 -18.54 -1.96
C ALA A 50 12.45 -17.34 -2.57
N ILE A 51 13.77 -17.25 -2.37
CA ILE A 51 14.57 -16.19 -3.01
C ILE A 51 14.60 -16.40 -4.52
N GLN A 52 14.80 -17.63 -5.00
CA GLN A 52 14.82 -17.92 -6.44
C GLN A 52 13.49 -17.55 -7.10
N SER A 53 12.34 -17.90 -6.50
CA SER A 53 11.05 -17.53 -7.07
C SER A 53 10.82 -16.02 -7.09
N LEU A 54 11.40 -15.27 -6.14
CA LEU A 54 11.40 -13.80 -6.19
C LEU A 54 12.27 -13.23 -7.31
N TYR A 55 13.38 -13.89 -7.66
CA TYR A 55 14.16 -13.53 -8.86
C TYR A 55 13.35 -13.76 -10.14
N ASP A 56 12.69 -14.90 -10.25
CA ASP A 56 11.85 -15.24 -11.42
C ASP A 56 10.69 -14.24 -11.56
N ASP A 57 10.16 -13.77 -10.43
CA ASP A 57 9.12 -12.75 -10.36
C ASP A 57 9.63 -11.30 -10.54
N GLU A 58 10.93 -11.08 -10.68
CA GLU A 58 11.57 -9.76 -10.71
C GLU A 58 11.23 -8.89 -9.47
N VAL A 59 11.00 -9.52 -8.31
CA VAL A 59 10.70 -8.86 -7.04
C VAL A 59 11.93 -8.87 -6.13
N LYS A 60 12.30 -7.70 -5.62
CA LYS A 60 13.47 -7.57 -4.72
C LYS A 60 13.28 -8.43 -3.44
N PRO A 61 14.22 -9.34 -3.12
CA PRO A 61 14.13 -10.27 -1.98
C PRO A 61 14.52 -9.58 -0.67
N VAL A 62 13.68 -8.66 -0.22
CA VAL A 62 13.80 -8.03 1.11
C VAL A 62 13.22 -8.94 2.20
N GLY A 63 13.72 -8.83 3.43
CA GLY A 63 13.37 -9.71 4.56
C GLY A 63 11.87 -10.02 4.67
N ARG A 64 11.02 -8.99 4.76
CA ARG A 64 9.55 -9.15 4.80
C ARG A 64 8.95 -9.88 3.58
N VAL A 65 9.51 -9.67 2.39
CA VAL A 65 9.02 -10.29 1.15
C VAL A 65 9.45 -11.76 1.09
N ILE A 66 10.64 -12.10 1.59
CA ILE A 66 11.08 -13.49 1.74
C ILE A 66 10.15 -14.23 2.70
N LEU A 67 9.81 -13.62 3.85
CA LEU A 67 8.88 -14.21 4.82
C LEU A 67 7.50 -14.45 4.20
N GLN A 68 6.97 -13.44 3.50
CA GLN A 68 5.71 -13.55 2.79
C GLN A 68 5.75 -14.68 1.75
N ARG A 69 6.83 -14.79 0.96
CA ARG A 69 6.98 -15.84 -0.04
C ARG A 69 7.08 -17.24 0.57
N LEU A 70 7.75 -17.38 1.72
CA LEU A 70 7.82 -18.65 2.46
C LEU A 70 6.43 -19.09 2.93
N ARG A 71 5.61 -18.16 3.42
CA ARG A 71 4.21 -18.45 3.80
C ARG A 71 3.37 -18.86 2.60
N GLU A 72 3.56 -18.23 1.45
CA GLU A 72 2.89 -18.62 0.21
C GLU A 72 3.26 -20.04 -0.23
N HIS A 73 4.55 -20.38 -0.24
CA HIS A 73 4.98 -21.74 -0.58
C HIS A 73 4.42 -22.77 0.41
N ALA A 74 4.33 -22.43 1.70
CA ALA A 74 3.73 -23.29 2.71
C ALA A 74 2.22 -23.49 2.51
N ALA A 75 1.50 -22.40 2.18
CA ALA A 75 0.07 -22.46 1.86
C ALA A 75 -0.19 -23.31 0.61
N GLU A 76 0.59 -23.11 -0.45
CA GLU A 76 0.50 -23.89 -1.69
C GLU A 76 0.76 -25.38 -1.44
N ALA A 77 1.79 -25.72 -0.65
CA ALA A 77 2.07 -27.10 -0.26
C ALA A 77 0.95 -27.74 0.57
N ALA A 78 0.15 -26.94 1.28
CA ALA A 78 -1.01 -27.38 2.03
C ALA A 78 -2.31 -27.40 1.20
N GLY A 79 -2.26 -27.01 -0.08
CA GLY A 79 -3.43 -26.91 -0.94
C GLY A 79 -4.40 -25.78 -0.58
N LEU A 80 -3.89 -24.75 0.12
CA LEU A 80 -4.67 -23.57 0.51
C LEU A 80 -4.66 -22.51 -0.59
N ASP A 81 -5.78 -21.81 -0.76
CA ASP A 81 -5.89 -20.70 -1.69
C ASP A 81 -5.13 -19.46 -1.21
N GLN A 82 -4.84 -18.54 -2.13
CA GLN A 82 -4.08 -17.31 -1.79
C GLN A 82 -4.77 -16.40 -0.77
N ALA A 83 -6.09 -16.53 -0.60
CA ALA A 83 -6.84 -15.82 0.42
C ALA A 83 -6.51 -16.32 1.85
N ASP A 84 -5.99 -17.54 1.99
CA ASP A 84 -5.72 -18.19 3.27
C ASP A 84 -4.24 -18.15 3.67
N VAL A 85 -3.40 -17.42 2.93
CA VAL A 85 -1.97 -17.24 3.26
C VAL A 85 -1.80 -16.58 4.63
N ASP A 86 -2.73 -15.69 5.00
CA ASP A 86 -2.73 -15.06 6.32
C ASP A 86 -3.02 -16.09 7.45
N SER A 87 -3.65 -17.22 7.12
CA SER A 87 -3.89 -18.37 8.00
C SER A 87 -2.70 -19.35 8.05
N ALA A 88 -1.74 -19.23 7.13
CA ALA A 88 -0.55 -20.08 7.12
C ALA A 88 0.34 -19.80 8.36
N PRO A 89 1.04 -20.82 8.90
CA PRO A 89 1.86 -20.65 10.10
C PRO A 89 2.87 -19.52 9.97
N GLN A 90 3.07 -18.78 11.05
CA GLN A 90 4.06 -17.70 11.07
C GLN A 90 5.48 -18.27 10.91
N VAL A 91 6.32 -17.50 10.21
CA VAL A 91 7.72 -17.83 9.98
C VAL A 91 8.58 -16.96 10.89
N ASP A 92 9.51 -17.57 11.62
CA ASP A 92 10.44 -16.84 12.48
C ASP A 92 11.43 -16.01 11.64
N ALA A 93 11.26 -14.68 11.67
CA ALA A 93 12.10 -13.71 10.97
C ALA A 93 13.58 -13.79 11.36
N ARG A 94 13.88 -14.03 12.66
CA ARG A 94 15.27 -14.12 13.15
C ARG A 94 15.95 -15.35 12.57
N ARG A 95 15.22 -16.48 12.54
CA ARG A 95 15.71 -17.73 11.95
C ARG A 95 15.98 -17.59 10.46
N VAL A 96 15.08 -16.97 9.69
CA VAL A 96 15.28 -16.76 8.25
C VAL A 96 16.50 -15.89 7.99
N ARG A 97 16.66 -14.79 8.74
CA ARG A 97 17.85 -13.94 8.65
C ARG A 97 19.13 -14.73 8.96
N ALA A 98 19.15 -15.50 10.05
CA ALA A 98 20.30 -16.31 10.42
C ALA A 98 20.66 -17.34 9.33
N ILE A 99 19.66 -17.98 8.70
CA ILE A 99 19.87 -18.88 7.57
C ILE A 99 20.53 -18.14 6.39
N CYS A 100 20.05 -16.94 6.06
CA CYS A 100 20.64 -16.13 5.01
C CYS A 100 22.09 -15.77 5.34
N GLU A 101 22.38 -15.33 6.56
CA GLU A 101 23.72 -14.89 7.00
C GLU A 101 24.76 -16.02 6.99
N HIS A 102 24.35 -17.25 7.31
CA HIS A 102 25.25 -18.41 7.35
C HIS A 102 25.32 -19.16 6.01
N SER A 103 24.52 -18.78 5.01
CA SER A 103 24.50 -19.43 3.71
C SER A 103 25.61 -18.90 2.81
N ARG A 104 26.52 -19.76 2.38
CA ARG A 104 27.57 -19.41 1.38
C ARG A 104 27.01 -19.08 -0.01
N ARG A 105 25.74 -19.36 -0.26
CA ARG A 105 25.06 -19.10 -1.54
C ARG A 105 24.37 -17.74 -1.57
N LEU A 106 24.30 -17.05 -0.43
CA LEU A 106 23.60 -15.79 -0.29
C LEU A 106 24.55 -14.70 0.17
N HIS A 107 24.30 -13.48 -0.29
CA HIS A 107 24.91 -12.28 0.27
C HIS A 107 23.81 -11.34 0.76
N LEU A 108 23.93 -10.89 2.00
CA LEU A 108 23.01 -9.91 2.56
C LEU A 108 23.56 -8.51 2.36
N VAL A 109 22.68 -7.62 1.94
CA VAL A 109 22.95 -6.19 1.86
C VAL A 109 21.94 -5.47 2.74
N PRO A 110 22.38 -4.55 3.62
CA PRO A 110 21.46 -3.66 4.33
C PRO A 110 20.57 -2.91 3.34
N ASP A 111 19.29 -2.75 3.69
CA ASP A 111 18.30 -2.03 2.88
C ASP A 111 17.61 -0.94 3.72
N ALA A 112 16.76 -0.13 3.08
CA ALA A 112 16.03 0.93 3.73
C ALA A 112 15.23 0.44 4.95
N CYS A 113 14.98 1.34 5.91
CA CYS A 113 14.13 1.07 7.09
C CYS A 113 14.60 -0.11 7.97
N ARG A 114 15.91 -0.32 8.11
CA ARG A 114 16.51 -1.41 8.91
C ARG A 114 16.20 -2.82 8.39
N GLU A 115 15.81 -2.92 7.12
CA GLU A 115 15.62 -4.19 6.44
C GLU A 115 16.93 -4.71 5.86
N TYR A 116 16.89 -5.94 5.38
CA TYR A 116 17.96 -6.53 4.59
C TYR A 116 17.39 -7.06 3.27
N ALA A 117 18.23 -7.10 2.25
CA ALA A 117 17.97 -7.81 1.01
C ALA A 117 18.96 -8.97 0.88
N ALA A 118 18.45 -10.17 0.58
CA ALA A 118 19.28 -11.37 0.41
C ALA A 118 19.36 -11.74 -1.08
N TYR A 119 20.56 -11.73 -1.62
CA TYR A 119 20.81 -11.97 -3.03
C TYR A 119 21.57 -13.27 -3.25
N ILE A 120 21.34 -13.93 -4.38
CA ILE A 120 22.08 -15.12 -4.76
C ILE A 120 23.47 -14.69 -5.24
N VAL A 121 24.52 -15.35 -4.72
CA VAL A 121 25.91 -15.06 -5.12
C VAL A 121 26.06 -15.28 -6.63
N ASP A 122 26.80 -14.39 -7.29
CA ASP A 122 27.06 -14.36 -8.74
C ASP A 122 25.82 -14.24 -9.65
N MET A 123 24.66 -13.90 -9.09
CA MET A 123 23.44 -13.66 -9.87
C MET A 123 22.98 -12.21 -9.71
N PRO A 124 23.12 -11.35 -10.74
CA PRO A 124 22.67 -9.97 -10.65
C PRO A 124 21.14 -9.92 -10.62
N GLY A 125 20.58 -9.25 -9.62
CA GLY A 125 19.15 -9.03 -9.49
C GLY A 125 18.62 -7.99 -10.48
N ARG A 126 17.77 -8.40 -11.43
CA ARG A 126 17.06 -7.50 -12.35
C ARG A 126 15.65 -7.23 -11.82
N PHE A 127 15.58 -6.57 -10.67
CA PHE A 127 14.29 -6.32 -10.00
C PHE A 127 13.59 -5.09 -10.55
N VAL A 128 12.26 -5.16 -10.64
CA VAL A 128 11.42 -4.02 -11.02
C VAL A 128 11.35 -3.04 -9.86
N ASP A 129 11.66 -1.77 -10.12
CA ASP A 129 11.33 -0.69 -9.22
C ASP A 129 9.83 -0.39 -9.30
N VAL A 130 9.07 -0.96 -8.36
CA VAL A 130 7.61 -0.84 -8.29
C VAL A 130 7.14 0.60 -8.08
N LEU A 131 7.98 1.46 -7.48
CA LEU A 131 7.64 2.86 -7.21
C LEU A 131 8.07 3.80 -8.33
N SER A 132 8.64 3.27 -9.41
CA SER A 132 9.00 4.06 -10.57
C SER A 132 7.76 4.73 -11.16
N THR A 133 7.96 5.95 -11.64
CA THR A 133 6.93 6.72 -12.33
C THR A 133 6.97 6.53 -13.85
N ALA A 134 7.94 5.77 -14.36
CA ALA A 134 8.04 5.48 -15.78
C ALA A 134 6.93 4.50 -16.18
N ASP A 135 6.19 4.82 -17.25
CA ASP A 135 5.17 3.94 -17.81
C ASP A 135 5.65 3.32 -19.13
N PRO A 136 6.27 2.12 -19.09
CA PRO A 136 6.69 1.40 -20.29
C PRO A 136 5.56 0.55 -20.90
N TYR A 137 4.35 0.59 -20.36
CA TYR A 137 3.28 -0.33 -20.74
C TYR A 137 2.42 0.23 -21.88
N PRO A 138 2.01 -0.62 -22.83
CA PRO A 138 1.28 -0.17 -24.01
C PRO A 138 -0.14 0.29 -23.64
N PRO A 139 -0.73 1.23 -24.40
CA PRO A 139 -2.07 1.76 -24.12
C PRO A 139 -3.17 0.69 -24.14
N GLU A 140 -3.02 -0.36 -24.95
CA GLU A 140 -3.96 -1.49 -25.02
C GLU A 140 -4.08 -2.23 -23.69
N LEU A 141 -2.97 -2.36 -22.95
CA LEU A 141 -2.95 -2.98 -21.62
C LEU A 141 -3.79 -2.15 -20.64
N TRP A 142 -3.64 -0.82 -20.68
CA TRP A 142 -4.37 0.08 -19.80
C TRP A 142 -5.87 0.09 -20.09
N HIS A 143 -6.24 0.05 -21.38
CA HIS A 143 -7.64 -0.08 -21.77
C HIS A 143 -8.25 -1.40 -21.27
N ALA A 144 -7.54 -2.51 -21.46
CA ALA A 144 -8.01 -3.83 -20.99
C ALA A 144 -8.15 -3.88 -19.46
N LEU A 145 -7.22 -3.28 -18.72
CA LEU A 145 -7.30 -3.17 -17.26
C LEU A 145 -8.48 -2.34 -16.79
N ASP A 146 -8.74 -1.19 -17.41
CA ASP A 146 -9.88 -0.35 -17.06
C ASP A 146 -11.20 -1.10 -17.23
N VAL A 147 -11.39 -1.75 -18.39
CA VAL A 147 -12.55 -2.62 -18.64
C VAL A 147 -12.66 -3.72 -17.59
N TYR A 148 -11.54 -4.39 -17.27
CA TYR A 148 -11.51 -5.47 -16.29
C TYR A 148 -11.87 -4.99 -14.87
N PHE A 149 -11.30 -3.87 -14.40
CA PHE A 149 -11.60 -3.35 -13.07
C PHE A 149 -13.05 -2.88 -12.94
N GLN A 150 -13.59 -2.25 -13.99
CA GLN A 150 -15.01 -1.90 -14.02
C GLN A 150 -15.92 -3.13 -13.99
N TRP A 151 -15.58 -4.18 -14.74
CA TRP A 151 -16.29 -5.45 -14.72
C TRP A 151 -16.24 -6.09 -13.32
N CYS A 152 -15.05 -6.17 -12.70
CA CYS A 152 -14.90 -6.73 -11.36
C CYS A 152 -15.77 -6.01 -10.34
N PHE A 153 -15.72 -4.67 -10.33
CA PHE A 153 -16.50 -3.87 -9.41
C PHE A 153 -18.02 -4.06 -9.61
N ALA A 154 -18.49 -4.08 -10.85
CA ALA A 154 -19.91 -4.29 -11.16
C ALA A 154 -20.43 -5.66 -10.70
N HIS A 155 -19.55 -6.66 -10.59
CA HIS A 155 -19.88 -8.02 -10.13
C HIS A 155 -19.51 -8.25 -8.66
N GLY A 156 -19.19 -7.20 -7.89
CA GLY A 156 -18.89 -7.30 -6.46
C GLY A 156 -17.54 -7.92 -6.12
N PHE A 157 -16.61 -8.04 -7.08
CA PHE A 157 -15.25 -8.49 -6.79
C PHE A 157 -14.43 -7.35 -6.16
N ALA A 158 -13.97 -7.59 -4.93
CA ALA A 158 -13.09 -6.66 -4.22
C ALA A 158 -11.61 -6.96 -4.49
N PHE A 159 -10.82 -5.90 -4.66
CA PHE A 159 -9.37 -6.00 -4.71
C PHE A 159 -8.75 -5.64 -3.35
N PRO A 160 -7.75 -6.40 -2.88
CA PRO A 160 -7.07 -6.08 -1.63
C PRO A 160 -6.27 -4.77 -1.76
N ALA A 161 -6.18 -3.97 -0.69
CA ALA A 161 -5.44 -2.69 -0.72
C ALA A 161 -3.94 -2.81 -1.06
N GLY A 162 -3.33 -3.97 -0.79
CA GLY A 162 -1.90 -4.19 -1.01
C GLY A 162 -1.56 -4.41 -2.48
N ARG A 163 -0.59 -3.64 -3.01
CA ARG A 163 -0.10 -3.78 -4.40
C ARG A 163 0.30 -5.21 -4.75
N TYR A 164 1.07 -5.84 -3.86
CA TYR A 164 1.53 -7.21 -4.03
C TYR A 164 0.38 -8.22 -3.99
N LYS A 165 -0.53 -8.13 -3.00
CA LYS A 165 -1.72 -8.99 -2.90
C LYS A 165 -2.63 -8.84 -4.14
N SER A 166 -2.83 -7.61 -4.61
CA SER A 166 -3.61 -7.32 -5.82
C SER A 166 -2.92 -7.84 -7.09
N ALA A 167 -1.61 -7.68 -7.22
CA ALA A 167 -0.85 -8.22 -8.34
C ALA A 167 -0.90 -9.75 -8.39
N LYS A 168 -0.73 -10.41 -7.23
CA LYS A 168 -0.88 -11.87 -7.09
C LYS A 168 -2.27 -12.34 -7.52
N LEU A 169 -3.33 -11.64 -7.11
CA LEU A 169 -4.70 -11.93 -7.54
C LEU A 169 -4.86 -11.80 -9.06
N LEU A 170 -4.31 -10.74 -9.67
CA LEU A 170 -4.36 -10.56 -11.13
C LEU A 170 -3.59 -11.66 -11.89
N VAL A 171 -2.40 -12.03 -11.42
CA VAL A 171 -1.59 -13.09 -12.02
C VAL A 171 -2.31 -14.44 -11.92
N ALA A 172 -2.94 -14.74 -10.78
CA ALA A 172 -3.70 -15.97 -10.56
C ALA A 172 -4.91 -16.10 -11.52
N ARG A 173 -5.45 -14.98 -12.02
CA ARG A 173 -6.55 -14.96 -13.01
C ARG A 173 -6.09 -15.23 -14.44
N GLN A 174 -4.78 -15.34 -14.69
CA GLN A 174 -4.20 -15.68 -15.99
C GLN A 174 -4.73 -14.83 -17.16
N LEU A 175 -4.88 -13.52 -16.91
CA LEU A 175 -5.50 -12.59 -17.86
C LEU A 175 -4.64 -12.49 -19.14
N PRO A 176 -5.23 -12.61 -20.34
CA PRO A 176 -4.46 -12.64 -21.59
C PRO A 176 -3.56 -11.42 -21.80
N PHE A 177 -4.02 -10.23 -21.41
CA PHE A 177 -3.28 -8.98 -21.56
C PHE A 177 -2.13 -8.81 -20.55
N LEU A 178 -2.02 -9.68 -19.54
CA LEU A 178 -0.89 -9.76 -18.61
C LEU A 178 0.06 -10.93 -18.95
N ARG A 179 -0.17 -11.67 -20.04
CA ARG A 179 0.66 -12.80 -20.42
C ARG A 179 2.11 -12.37 -20.60
N GLY A 180 3.03 -13.13 -20.00
CA GLY A 180 4.46 -12.87 -20.07
C GLY A 180 4.95 -11.73 -19.17
N ARG A 181 4.09 -11.18 -18.31
CA ARG A 181 4.48 -10.20 -17.28
C ARG A 181 4.87 -10.91 -15.99
N SER A 182 6.00 -10.54 -15.43
CA SER A 182 6.44 -10.99 -14.10
C SER A 182 5.56 -10.38 -13.00
N LEU A 183 5.54 -10.98 -11.82
CA LEU A 183 4.79 -10.41 -10.69
C LEU A 183 5.27 -9.00 -10.32
N GLY A 184 6.58 -8.73 -10.40
CA GLY A 184 7.17 -7.41 -10.19
C GLY A 184 6.63 -6.38 -11.17
N GLN A 185 6.52 -6.73 -12.45
CA GLN A 185 5.88 -5.88 -13.47
C GLN A 185 4.41 -5.63 -13.15
N VAL A 186 3.66 -6.65 -12.74
CA VAL A 186 2.24 -6.47 -12.36
C VAL A 186 2.10 -5.60 -11.10
N CYS A 187 3.01 -5.71 -10.13
CA CYS A 187 3.05 -4.80 -8.97
C CYS A 187 3.25 -3.34 -9.41
N HIS A 188 4.16 -3.10 -10.36
CA HIS A 188 4.40 -1.79 -10.93
C HIS A 188 3.18 -1.28 -11.73
N ILE A 189 2.50 -2.14 -12.49
CA ILE A 189 1.24 -1.81 -13.18
C ILE A 189 0.18 -1.35 -12.17
N ILE A 190 -0.02 -2.08 -11.07
CA ILE A 190 -0.96 -1.68 -10.01
C ILE A 190 -0.55 -0.34 -9.39
N HIS A 191 0.74 -0.12 -9.17
CA HIS A 191 1.23 1.16 -8.66
C HIS A 191 0.85 2.33 -9.59
N LEU A 192 1.15 2.23 -10.88
CA LEU A 192 0.81 3.25 -11.88
C LEU A 192 -0.71 3.42 -12.04
N ALA A 193 -1.48 2.33 -11.97
CA ALA A 193 -2.95 2.35 -12.04
C ALA A 193 -3.57 3.23 -10.95
N VAL A 194 -2.97 3.23 -9.76
CA VAL A 194 -3.38 4.05 -8.60
C VAL A 194 -2.77 5.46 -8.67
N ALA A 195 -1.45 5.54 -8.83
CA ALA A 195 -0.71 6.79 -8.63
C ALA A 195 -0.83 7.79 -9.80
N GLN A 196 -0.93 7.31 -11.04
CA GLN A 196 -0.85 8.17 -12.22
C GLN A 196 -2.06 8.05 -13.15
N ARG A 197 -2.43 6.81 -13.48
CA ARG A 197 -3.47 6.53 -14.49
C ARG A 197 -4.87 6.75 -13.95
N ARG A 198 -5.04 6.84 -12.62
CA ARG A 198 -6.33 7.02 -11.95
C ARG A 198 -7.38 6.00 -12.45
N LEU A 199 -6.94 4.76 -12.64
CA LEU A 199 -7.84 3.64 -12.92
C LEU A 199 -8.41 3.07 -11.63
N LEU A 200 -7.57 3.04 -10.59
CA LEU A 200 -7.93 2.57 -9.26
C LEU A 200 -7.72 3.68 -8.22
N GLY A 201 -8.45 3.57 -7.12
CA GLY A 201 -8.24 4.35 -5.90
C GLY A 201 -8.70 3.56 -4.68
N TYR A 202 -8.49 4.13 -3.49
CA TYR A 202 -8.83 3.47 -2.24
C TYR A 202 -10.24 3.81 -1.76
N LEU A 203 -10.93 2.80 -1.23
CA LEU A 203 -12.19 2.93 -0.50
C LEU A 203 -12.25 1.81 0.55
N ASN A 204 -12.50 2.15 1.82
CA ASN A 204 -12.66 1.15 2.90
C ASN A 204 -11.54 0.08 2.96
N ARG A 205 -10.27 0.48 2.78
CA ARG A 205 -9.10 -0.42 2.75
C ARG A 205 -9.09 -1.44 1.60
N GLY A 206 -9.83 -1.20 0.53
CA GLY A 206 -9.77 -1.95 -0.73
C GLY A 206 -9.43 -1.07 -1.92
N LEU A 207 -9.09 -1.69 -3.05
CA LEU A 207 -8.97 -1.00 -4.34
C LEU A 207 -10.29 -1.07 -5.10
N VAL A 208 -10.74 0.10 -5.58
CA VAL A 208 -11.96 0.27 -6.37
C VAL A 208 -11.64 1.11 -7.62
N PRO A 209 -12.47 1.06 -8.68
CA PRO A 209 -12.31 1.99 -9.80
C PRO A 209 -12.32 3.43 -9.31
N PHE A 210 -11.42 4.25 -9.85
CA PHE A 210 -11.10 5.58 -9.30
C PHE A 210 -12.33 6.46 -9.04
N ARG A 211 -13.34 6.44 -9.92
CA ARG A 211 -14.61 7.19 -9.78
C ARG A 211 -15.41 6.90 -8.50
N PHE A 212 -15.11 5.81 -7.82
CA PHE A 212 -15.74 5.42 -6.54
C PHE A 212 -14.80 5.60 -5.34
N SER A 213 -13.55 6.01 -5.56
CA SER A 213 -12.56 6.17 -4.50
C SER A 213 -12.80 7.39 -3.62
N GLU A 214 -12.25 7.36 -2.41
CA GLU A 214 -12.22 8.51 -1.50
C GLU A 214 -11.46 9.70 -2.12
N ASP A 215 -10.38 9.41 -2.86
CA ASP A 215 -9.58 10.44 -3.54
C ASP A 215 -10.39 11.19 -4.60
N PHE A 216 -11.23 10.47 -5.35
CA PHE A 216 -12.12 11.10 -6.33
C PHE A 216 -13.17 11.99 -5.66
N HIS A 217 -13.80 11.50 -4.59
CA HIS A 217 -14.75 12.32 -3.81
C HIS A 217 -14.07 13.55 -3.18
N ARG A 218 -12.82 13.42 -2.73
CA ARG A 218 -12.03 14.55 -2.23
C ARG A 218 -11.77 15.60 -3.32
N ILE A 219 -11.42 15.16 -4.53
CA ILE A 219 -11.23 16.05 -5.69
C ILE A 219 -12.54 16.74 -6.05
N LEU A 220 -13.65 16.01 -6.12
CA LEU A 220 -14.96 16.60 -6.39
C LEU A 220 -15.36 17.62 -5.32
N GLY A 221 -15.18 17.30 -4.04
CA GLY A 221 -15.45 18.22 -2.94
C GLY A 221 -14.60 19.49 -3.01
N ALA A 222 -13.31 19.37 -3.33
CA ALA A 222 -12.43 20.54 -3.51
C ALA A 222 -12.85 21.42 -4.69
N LEU A 223 -13.33 20.82 -5.78
CA LEU A 223 -13.82 21.54 -6.97
C LEU A 223 -15.18 22.21 -6.75
N GLN A 224 -16.02 21.65 -5.87
CA GLN A 224 -17.33 22.19 -5.52
C GLN A 224 -17.24 23.31 -4.47
N GLY A 225 -16.03 23.68 -4.03
CA GLY A 225 -15.80 24.59 -2.92
C GLY A 225 -16.24 23.98 -1.59
N PRO A 226 -15.97 24.62 -0.44
CA PRO A 226 -16.63 24.21 0.79
C PRO A 226 -18.13 24.34 0.58
N CYS A 227 -18.80 23.21 0.32
CA CYS A 227 -20.19 23.07 0.73
C CYS A 227 -20.19 23.51 2.19
N VAL A 228 -21.00 24.52 2.51
CA VAL A 228 -21.26 24.93 3.88
C VAL A 228 -21.81 23.69 4.58
N VAL A 229 -20.89 22.88 5.11
CA VAL A 229 -21.21 21.90 6.12
C VAL A 229 -21.75 22.78 7.23
N ASP A 230 -22.96 22.47 7.65
CA ASP A 230 -23.66 23.15 8.71
C ASP A 230 -22.94 22.86 10.04
N THR A 231 -21.68 23.25 10.16
CA THR A 231 -21.00 23.44 11.42
C THR A 231 -21.49 24.78 11.93
N THR A 232 -22.55 24.72 12.72
CA THR A 232 -22.98 25.78 13.64
C THR A 232 -21.88 26.25 14.62
N MET A 233 -20.63 25.78 14.47
CA MET A 233 -19.47 26.13 15.26
C MET A 233 -18.34 26.63 14.35
N ARG A 234 -17.81 27.80 14.70
CA ARG A 234 -16.68 28.46 14.05
C ARG A 234 -15.42 27.58 14.17
N ALA A 235 -14.68 27.41 13.08
CA ALA A 235 -13.36 26.78 13.12
C ALA A 235 -12.39 27.62 13.97
N ALA A 236 -11.55 26.96 14.79
CA ALA A 236 -10.52 27.64 15.57
C ALA A 236 -9.40 28.17 14.65
N THR A 237 -8.86 29.36 14.94
CA THR A 237 -7.61 29.79 14.30
C THR A 237 -6.43 28.96 14.79
N ALA A 238 -5.30 28.98 14.08
CA ALA A 238 -4.09 28.27 14.48
C ALA A 238 -3.61 28.68 15.89
N GLU A 239 -3.74 29.96 16.25
CA GLU A 239 -3.40 30.43 17.60
C GLU A 239 -4.38 29.90 18.65
N GLU A 240 -5.68 29.89 18.36
CA GLU A 240 -6.74 29.40 19.27
C GLU A 240 -6.65 27.89 19.49
N ALA A 241 -6.41 27.13 18.42
CA ALA A 241 -6.18 25.69 18.47
C ALA A 241 -4.96 25.37 19.34
N ARG A 242 -3.83 26.05 19.09
CA ARG A 242 -2.60 25.84 19.86
C ARG A 242 -2.78 26.20 21.33
N ALA A 243 -3.39 27.35 21.63
CA ALA A 243 -3.62 27.79 23.00
C ALA A 243 -4.59 26.85 23.74
N GLY A 244 -5.70 26.48 23.12
CA GLY A 244 -6.69 25.61 23.73
C GLY A 244 -6.19 24.18 23.94
N VAL A 245 -5.46 23.60 22.98
CA VAL A 245 -4.83 22.29 23.15
C VAL A 245 -3.78 22.32 24.25
N TRP A 246 -2.97 23.39 24.33
CA TRP A 246 -1.98 23.57 25.40
C TRP A 246 -2.64 23.62 26.78
N THR A 247 -3.73 24.38 26.93
CA THR A 247 -4.48 24.46 28.19
C THR A 247 -5.12 23.11 28.56
N LEU A 248 -5.69 22.37 27.59
CA LEU A 248 -6.27 21.05 27.84
C LEU A 248 -5.20 20.04 28.32
N LEU A 249 -4.00 20.08 27.72
CA LEU A 249 -2.89 19.23 28.15
C LEU A 249 -2.42 19.56 29.57
N GLN A 250 -2.41 20.85 29.96
CA GLN A 250 -2.05 21.27 31.32
C GLN A 250 -3.11 20.91 32.37
N LEU A 251 -4.39 20.84 31.98
CA LEU A 251 -5.49 20.45 32.87
C LEU A 251 -5.62 18.92 33.01
N SER A 252 -4.99 18.15 32.14
CA SER A 252 -4.98 16.69 32.23
C SER A 252 -4.00 16.22 33.31
N PRO A 253 -4.42 15.39 34.29
CA PRO A 253 -3.58 14.96 35.41
C PRO A 253 -2.35 14.14 34.99
N ALA A 254 -2.31 13.64 33.75
CA ALA A 254 -1.18 12.90 33.17
C ALA A 254 -0.40 13.71 32.11
N GLY A 255 -0.77 14.97 31.83
CA GLY A 255 -0.17 15.75 30.75
C GLY A 255 -0.41 15.18 29.33
N ALA A 256 -1.31 14.19 29.23
CA ALA A 256 -1.60 13.46 28.01
C ALA A 256 -3.12 13.37 27.80
N ILE A 257 -3.53 13.46 26.54
CA ILE A 257 -4.91 13.28 26.08
C ILE A 257 -4.83 12.36 24.86
N GLU A 258 -5.66 11.32 24.84
CA GLU A 258 -5.79 10.44 23.68
C GLU A 258 -6.27 11.22 22.46
N LEU A 259 -5.65 11.00 21.31
CA LEU A 259 -5.93 11.77 20.09
C LEU A 259 -7.39 11.62 19.63
N SER A 260 -8.05 10.50 19.95
CA SER A 260 -9.47 10.27 19.69
C SER A 260 -10.40 11.14 20.53
N GLU A 261 -9.99 11.57 21.73
CA GLU A 261 -10.81 12.37 22.65
C GLU A 261 -10.54 13.88 22.55
N LEU A 262 -9.41 14.26 21.94
CA LEU A 262 -8.96 15.64 21.89
C LEU A 262 -9.95 16.55 21.17
N LYS A 263 -10.53 16.09 20.05
CA LYS A 263 -11.51 16.85 19.27
C LYS A 263 -12.79 17.10 20.08
N ASP A 264 -13.28 16.07 20.76
CA ASP A 264 -14.52 16.17 21.55
C ASP A 264 -14.33 17.08 22.77
N LYS A 265 -13.23 16.93 23.51
CA LYS A 265 -12.91 17.79 24.67
C LYS A 265 -12.68 19.25 24.28
N PHE A 266 -12.00 19.49 23.15
CA PHE A 266 -11.80 20.84 22.64
C PHE A 266 -13.13 21.48 22.23
N ARG A 267 -13.99 20.72 21.55
CA ARG A 267 -15.32 21.18 21.14
C ARG A 267 -16.23 21.46 22.32
N GLU A 268 -16.20 20.62 23.36
CA GLU A 268 -16.98 20.84 24.58
C GLU A 268 -16.58 22.12 25.31
N THR A 269 -15.26 22.34 25.43
CA THR A 269 -14.66 23.41 26.23
C THR A 269 -14.71 24.76 25.53
N TYR A 270 -14.38 24.81 24.24
CA TYR A 270 -14.21 26.08 23.50
C TYR A 270 -15.34 26.37 22.52
N LYS A 271 -16.26 25.41 22.26
CA LYS A 271 -17.32 25.51 21.23
C LYS A 271 -16.78 25.89 19.84
N LEU A 272 -15.52 25.54 19.58
CA LEU A 272 -14.82 25.72 18.32
C LEU A 272 -14.46 24.35 17.75
N ASP A 273 -14.33 24.28 16.44
CA ASP A 273 -13.95 23.04 15.74
C ASP A 273 -12.45 23.01 15.43
N LEU A 274 -11.80 21.86 15.66
CA LEU A 274 -10.42 21.57 15.26
C LEU A 274 -10.42 20.96 13.87
N ASN A 275 -10.57 21.82 12.86
CA ASN A 275 -10.35 21.47 11.46
C ASN A 275 -8.91 21.78 11.06
N GLU A 276 -8.32 20.91 10.25
CA GLU A 276 -6.98 21.08 9.65
C GLU A 276 -7.02 22.06 8.46
#